data_AF-A0A7C1SM33-F1
#
_entry.id   AF-A0A7C1SM33-F1
#
_cell.length_a   1.000
_cell.length_b   1.000
_cell.length_c   1.000
_cell.angle_alpha   90.00
_cell.angle_beta   90.00
_cell.angle_gamma   90.00
#
_symmetry.space_group_name_H-M   'P 1'
#
loop_
_entity.id
_entity.type
_entity.pdbx_description
1 polymer ?
#
loop_
_entity_poly.entity_id
_entity_poly.type
_entity_poly.pdbx_seq_one_letter_code
_entity_poly.pdbx_strand_id
1 'polypeptide(L)'
;MPYCEFCGEQVGYLPFTCKYCGGTYCTKHRLPENHECTFELKHVPVSPTPTMDSRKRYQDVVLKKSASKEYLDQGPKVLKKYLKRQDKQRKKTLKTFGRSQKAAPKYNYTKLLFSIIIITSIVALIFDYFGISQYIYLSLNGVIFEYAFQSFFSSLFISFSSS
;
A
#
# COMPACT_ATOMS: atom_id res chain seq x y z
N MET A 1 -54.53 -13.68 10.99
CA MET A 1 -53.19 -14.28 11.16
C MET A 1 -52.59 -14.46 9.77
N PRO A 2 -51.32 -14.08 9.54
CA PRO A 2 -50.69 -14.23 8.24
C PRO A 2 -50.40 -15.69 7.93
N TYR A 3 -50.56 -16.08 6.67
CA TYR A 3 -50.19 -17.40 6.15
C TYR A 3 -48.97 -17.25 5.24
N CYS A 4 -48.14 -18.27 5.16
CA CYS A 4 -46.99 -18.25 4.28
C CYS A 4 -47.46 -18.39 2.83
N GLU A 5 -47.08 -17.46 1.96
CA GLU A 5 -47.46 -17.48 0.55
C GLU A 5 -46.84 -18.64 -0.24
N PHE A 6 -45.79 -19.28 0.30
CA PHE A 6 -45.11 -20.42 -0.34
C PHE A 6 -45.64 -21.79 0.14
N CYS A 7 -45.76 -22.01 1.46
CA CYS A 7 -46.17 -23.31 2.00
C CYS A 7 -47.59 -23.37 2.57
N GLY A 8 -48.29 -22.25 2.67
CA GLY A 8 -49.62 -22.17 3.29
C GLY A 8 -49.64 -22.40 4.81
N GLU A 9 -48.50 -22.66 5.45
CA GLU A 9 -48.41 -22.79 6.91
C GLU A 9 -48.79 -21.46 7.58
N GLN A 10 -49.51 -21.53 8.70
CA GLN A 10 -49.83 -20.36 9.50
C GLN A 10 -48.55 -19.77 10.08
N VAL A 11 -48.26 -18.53 9.73
CA VAL A 11 -47.08 -17.83 10.25
C VAL A 11 -47.40 -17.41 11.68
N GLY A 12 -46.58 -17.88 12.62
CA GLY A 12 -46.74 -17.63 14.05
C GLY A 12 -46.57 -16.16 14.44
N TYR A 13 -46.05 -15.90 15.65
CA TYR A 13 -46.02 -14.58 16.28
C TYR A 13 -45.37 -13.44 15.45
N LEU A 14 -44.50 -13.74 14.48
CA LEU A 14 -43.85 -12.72 13.64
C LEU A 14 -43.80 -13.11 12.16
N PRO A 15 -44.47 -12.37 11.25
CA PRO A 15 -44.34 -12.55 9.81
C PRO A 15 -43.04 -11.94 9.26
N PHE A 16 -42.33 -12.69 8.42
CA PHE A 16 -41.17 -12.18 7.70
C PHE A 16 -41.58 -11.65 6.33
N THR A 17 -41.31 -10.38 6.07
CA THR A 17 -41.50 -9.76 4.74
C THR A 17 -40.19 -9.76 3.97
N CYS A 18 -40.21 -10.30 2.75
CA CYS A 18 -39.03 -10.30 1.89
C CYS A 18 -38.78 -8.91 1.29
N LYS A 19 -37.54 -8.42 1.34
CA LYS A 19 -37.17 -7.08 0.82
C LYS A 19 -37.26 -6.94 -0.71
N TYR A 20 -37.24 -8.07 -1.41
CA TYR A 20 -37.31 -8.12 -2.87
C TYR A 20 -38.76 -8.21 -3.32
N CYS A 21 -39.38 -9.39 -3.19
CA CYS A 21 -40.74 -9.64 -3.67
C CYS A 21 -41.85 -8.97 -2.84
N GLY A 22 -41.58 -8.58 -1.58
CA GLY A 22 -42.56 -7.97 -0.67
C GLY A 22 -43.54 -8.97 -0.02
N GLY A 23 -43.46 -10.26 -0.34
CA GLY A 23 -44.33 -11.31 0.18
C GLY A 23 -44.08 -11.68 1.65
N THR A 24 -45.07 -12.34 2.26
CA THR A 24 -45.03 -12.79 3.66
C THR A 24 -44.73 -14.29 3.80
N TYR A 25 -43.72 -14.63 4.60
CA TYR A 25 -43.20 -16.00 4.72
C TYR A 25 -42.99 -16.46 6.17
N CYS A 26 -43.01 -17.78 6.38
CA CYS A 26 -42.68 -18.39 7.67
C CYS A 26 -41.15 -18.44 7.92
N THR A 27 -40.73 -18.87 9.10
CA THR A 27 -39.30 -18.97 9.49
C THR A 27 -38.47 -19.82 8.52
N LYS A 28 -39.06 -20.86 7.92
CA LYS A 28 -38.42 -21.75 6.95
C LYS A 28 -38.24 -21.07 5.58
N HIS A 29 -39.24 -20.30 5.15
CA HIS A 29 -39.28 -19.66 3.82
C HIS A 29 -38.85 -18.19 3.84
N ARG A 30 -38.27 -17.68 4.95
CA ARG A 30 -37.85 -16.28 5.07
C ARG A 30 -36.71 -15.87 4.13
N LEU A 31 -35.86 -16.82 3.71
CA LEU A 31 -34.75 -16.58 2.78
C LEU A 31 -35.26 -16.56 1.34
N PRO A 32 -34.75 -15.67 0.47
CA PRO A 32 -35.14 -15.60 -0.95
C PRO A 32 -34.98 -16.92 -1.71
N GLU A 33 -33.97 -17.72 -1.36
CA GLU A 33 -33.70 -19.04 -1.94
C GLU A 33 -34.79 -20.06 -1.64
N ASN A 34 -35.52 -19.88 -0.54
CA ASN A 34 -36.50 -20.85 -0.04
C ASN A 34 -37.94 -20.55 -0.48
N HIS A 35 -38.19 -19.51 -1.28
CA HIS A 35 -39.55 -19.18 -1.75
C HIS A 35 -39.61 -18.74 -3.22
N GLU A 36 -38.64 -19.15 -4.04
CA GLU A 36 -38.56 -18.77 -5.46
C GLU A 36 -38.67 -17.26 -5.68
N CYS A 37 -37.87 -16.49 -4.94
CA CYS A 37 -37.94 -15.04 -5.00
C CYS A 37 -37.53 -14.50 -6.39
N THR A 38 -38.28 -13.54 -6.92
CA THR A 38 -37.97 -12.90 -8.22
C THR A 38 -36.80 -11.91 -8.16
N PHE A 39 -36.23 -11.65 -6.97
CA PHE A 39 -35.12 -10.72 -6.71
C PHE A 39 -35.30 -9.27 -7.21
N GLU A 40 -36.47 -8.91 -7.73
CA GLU A 40 -36.80 -7.54 -8.08
C GLU A 40 -36.95 -6.71 -6.80
N LEU A 41 -36.12 -5.68 -6.63
CA LEU A 41 -36.19 -4.77 -5.48
C LEU A 41 -37.45 -3.90 -5.56
N LYS A 42 -38.58 -4.35 -5.02
CA LYS A 42 -39.81 -3.54 -4.93
C LYS A 42 -39.78 -2.50 -3.81
N HIS A 43 -38.92 -2.70 -2.80
CA HIS A 43 -38.76 -1.78 -1.68
C HIS A 43 -37.45 -1.01 -1.77
N VAL A 44 -37.48 0.16 -2.41
CA VAL A 44 -36.43 1.16 -2.26
C VAL A 44 -36.66 1.86 -0.92
N PRO A 45 -35.72 1.81 0.04
CA PRO A 45 -35.84 2.60 1.25
C PRO A 45 -35.86 4.07 0.84
N VAL A 46 -36.99 4.75 1.05
CA VAL A 46 -37.10 6.20 0.86
C VAL A 46 -36.25 6.84 1.94
N SER A 47 -35.04 7.27 1.59
CA SER A 47 -34.30 8.19 2.44
C SER A 47 -35.09 9.49 2.46
N PRO A 48 -35.58 9.97 3.62
CA PRO A 48 -36.24 11.26 3.66
C PRO A 48 -35.26 12.31 3.14
N THR A 49 -35.58 12.93 2.01
CA THR A 49 -34.76 14.02 1.49
C THR A 49 -34.89 15.18 2.48
N PRO A 50 -33.76 15.74 2.95
CA PRO A 50 -33.81 16.81 3.93
C PRO A 50 -34.54 18.00 3.32
N THR A 51 -35.61 18.44 3.99
CA THR A 51 -36.33 19.67 3.64
C THR A 51 -35.39 20.88 3.73
N MET A 52 -35.68 21.94 2.97
CA MET A 52 -34.89 23.18 3.02
C MET A 52 -34.73 23.72 4.45
N ASP A 53 -35.78 23.58 5.28
CA ASP A 53 -35.76 23.98 6.69
C ASP A 53 -34.83 23.10 7.55
N SER A 54 -34.88 21.77 7.36
CA SER A 54 -33.96 20.86 8.04
C SER A 54 -32.49 21.14 7.70
N ARG A 55 -32.21 21.55 6.45
CA ARG A 55 -30.87 21.93 6.01
C ARG A 55 -30.40 23.22 6.68
N LYS A 56 -31.24 24.27 6.72
CA LYS A 56 -30.92 25.53 7.41
C LYS A 56 -30.64 25.28 8.89
N ARG A 57 -31.52 24.55 9.57
CA ARG A 57 -31.36 24.21 10.99
C ARG A 57 -30.08 23.45 11.27
N TYR A 58 -29.70 22.50 10.41
CA TYR A 58 -28.43 21.80 10.51
C TYR A 58 -27.24 22.76 10.38
N GLN A 59 -27.31 23.68 9.41
CA GLN A 59 -26.25 24.64 9.13
C GLN A 59 -26.05 25.63 10.29
N ASP A 60 -27.14 26.10 10.91
CA ASP A 60 -27.10 26.97 12.08
C ASP A 60 -26.45 26.28 13.29
N VAL A 61 -26.75 24.99 13.50
CA VAL A 61 -26.12 24.19 14.56
C VAL A 61 -24.62 24.05 14.33
N VAL A 62 -24.20 23.82 13.07
CA VAL A 62 -22.78 23.72 12.71
C VAL A 62 -22.07 25.06 12.93
N LEU A 63 -22.65 26.17 12.47
CA LEU A 63 -22.09 27.52 12.62
C LEU A 63 -21.96 27.92 14.09
N LYS A 64 -22.99 27.65 14.90
CA LYS A 64 -22.96 27.90 16.35
C LYS A 64 -21.89 27.07 17.05
N LYS A 65 -21.71 25.82 16.63
CA LYS A 65 -20.65 24.93 17.15
C LYS A 65 -19.25 25.45 16.79
N SER A 66 -19.02 25.86 15.54
CA SER A 66 -17.71 26.40 15.12
C SER A 66 -17.39 27.75 15.74
N ALA A 67 -18.40 28.57 16.02
CA ALA A 67 -18.25 29.86 16.70
C ALA A 67 -18.11 29.73 18.22
N SER A 68 -18.35 28.55 18.79
CA SER A 68 -18.24 28.36 20.23
C SER A 68 -16.79 28.54 20.71
N LYS A 69 -16.62 29.28 21.81
CA LYS A 69 -15.31 29.55 22.44
C LYS A 69 -14.55 28.26 22.76
N GLU A 70 -15.27 27.21 23.15
CA GLU A 70 -14.69 25.90 23.43
C GLU A 70 -14.09 25.25 22.18
N TYR A 71 -14.76 25.32 21.03
CA TYR A 71 -14.23 24.80 19.76
C TYR A 71 -12.96 25.57 19.33
N LEU A 72 -12.97 26.89 19.48
CA LEU A 72 -11.83 27.75 19.18
C LEU A 72 -10.64 27.51 20.13
N ASP A 73 -10.87 27.16 21.39
CA ASP A 73 -9.81 26.84 22.37
C ASP A 73 -9.31 25.39 22.26
N GLN A 74 -10.16 24.45 21.84
CA GLN A 74 -9.77 23.06 21.58
C GLN A 74 -8.98 22.90 20.27
N GLY A 75 -9.31 23.68 19.23
CA GLY A 75 -8.59 23.72 17.95
C GLY A 75 -7.06 23.81 18.07
N PRO A 76 -6.49 24.83 18.75
CA PRO A 76 -5.04 24.98 18.89
C PRO A 76 -4.39 23.84 19.69
N LYS A 77 -5.10 23.25 20.67
CA LYS A 77 -4.58 22.12 21.47
C LYS A 77 -4.47 20.84 20.64
N VAL A 78 -5.49 20.52 19.84
CA VAL A 78 -5.49 19.35 18.95
C VAL A 78 -4.45 19.51 17.84
N LEU A 79 -4.39 20.69 17.21
CA LEU A 79 -3.39 21.01 16.19
C LEU A 79 -1.97 20.90 16.73
N LYS A 80 -1.68 21.47 17.91
CA LYS A 80 -0.36 21.36 18.56
C LYS A 80 0.03 19.90 18.85
N LYS A 81 -0.93 19.07 19.27
CA LYS A 81 -0.72 17.63 19.48
C LYS A 81 -0.41 16.90 18.17
N TYR A 82 -1.08 17.27 17.08
CA TYR A 82 -0.83 16.73 15.74
C TYR A 82 0.55 17.12 15.21
N LEU A 83 0.91 18.41 15.25
CA LEU A 83 2.23 18.91 14.85
C LEU A 83 3.36 18.21 15.64
N LYS A 84 3.20 18.06 16.95
CA LYS A 84 4.17 17.33 17.80
C LYS A 84 4.34 15.86 17.38
N ARG A 85 3.27 15.20 16.91
CA ARG A 85 3.33 13.83 16.38
C ARG A 85 4.07 13.79 15.05
N GLN A 86 3.80 14.73 14.15
CA GLN A 86 4.53 14.85 12.87
C GLN A 86 6.02 15.08 13.10
N ASP A 87 6.41 15.98 14.01
CA ASP A 87 7.82 16.21 14.34
C ASP A 87 8.50 14.97 14.92
N LYS A 88 7.78 14.22 15.78
CA LYS A 88 8.30 12.97 16.33
C LYS A 88 8.50 11.92 15.23
N GLN A 89 7.58 11.82 14.28
CA GLN A 89 7.72 10.94 13.12
C GLN A 89 8.91 11.36 12.24
N ARG A 90 9.01 12.65 11.89
CA ARG A 90 10.14 13.20 11.13
C ARG A 90 11.49 12.93 11.80
N LYS A 91 11.60 13.13 13.12
CA LYS A 91 12.85 12.83 13.85
C LYS A 91 13.18 11.35 13.84
N LYS A 92 12.19 10.46 13.89
CA LYS A 92 12.41 9.00 13.77
C LYS A 92 12.90 8.63 12.38
N THR A 93 12.24 9.11 11.31
CA THR A 93 12.64 8.82 9.94
C THR A 93 14.07 9.31 9.68
N LEU A 94 14.38 10.56 10.05
CA LEU A 94 15.73 11.11 9.93
C LEU A 94 16.80 10.28 10.66
N LYS A 95 16.49 9.75 11.85
CA LYS A 95 17.41 8.86 12.58
C LYS A 95 17.64 7.53 11.86
N THR A 96 16.59 6.95 11.28
CA THR A 96 16.70 5.71 10.48
C THR A 96 17.61 5.94 9.27
N PHE A 97 17.43 7.04 8.53
CA PHE A 97 18.26 7.38 7.38
C PHE A 97 19.71 7.75 7.77
N GLY A 98 19.89 8.53 8.84
CA GLY A 98 21.22 8.95 9.30
C GLY A 98 22.08 7.82 9.89
N ARG A 99 21.46 6.73 10.37
CA ARG A 99 22.19 5.54 10.86
C ARG A 99 22.79 4.73 9.70
N SER A 100 22.13 4.70 8.55
CA SER A 100 22.63 4.06 7.32
C SER A 100 23.89 4.77 6.79
N GLN A 101 23.91 6.10 6.77
CA GLN A 101 25.06 6.86 6.27
C GLN A 101 26.31 6.78 7.16
N LYS A 102 26.16 6.57 8.48
CA LYS A 102 27.30 6.54 9.42
C LYS A 102 27.97 5.17 9.57
N ALA A 103 27.35 4.10 9.06
CA ALA A 103 27.84 2.74 9.19
C ALA A 103 28.68 2.27 7.99
N ALA A 104 28.88 3.11 6.97
CA ALA A 104 29.70 2.75 5.82
C ALA A 104 31.18 2.59 6.25
N PRO A 105 31.80 1.41 6.02
CA PRO A 105 33.22 1.23 6.31
C PRO A 105 34.04 2.18 5.43
N LYS A 106 34.92 2.97 6.06
CA LYS A 106 35.84 3.88 5.37
C LYS A 106 37.03 3.08 4.84
N TYR A 107 36.82 2.31 3.77
CA TYR A 107 37.93 1.67 3.09
C TYR A 107 38.59 2.66 2.13
N ASN A 108 39.91 2.59 2.02
CA ASN A 108 40.65 3.42 1.07
C ASN A 108 40.55 2.81 -0.33
N TYR A 109 39.37 2.93 -0.96
CA TYR A 109 39.18 3.23 -2.38
C TYR A 109 40.37 2.86 -3.27
N THR A 110 41.21 3.86 -3.41
CA THR A 110 42.41 3.87 -4.24
C THR A 110 43.36 2.74 -3.91
N LYS A 111 43.65 2.48 -2.63
CA LYS A 111 44.58 1.43 -2.19
C LYS A 111 44.06 0.02 -2.52
N LEU A 112 42.76 -0.24 -2.33
CA LEU A 112 42.18 -1.52 -2.73
C LEU A 112 42.21 -1.71 -4.25
N LEU A 113 41.87 -0.67 -5.02
CA LEU A 113 41.93 -0.73 -6.49
C LEU A 113 43.35 -1.00 -6.98
N PHE A 114 44.36 -0.28 -6.46
CA PHE A 114 45.76 -0.55 -6.81
C PHE A 114 46.19 -1.96 -6.43
N SER A 115 45.78 -2.47 -5.26
CA SER A 115 46.10 -3.84 -4.87
C SER A 115 45.47 -4.89 -5.79
N ILE A 116 44.22 -4.69 -6.23
CA ILE A 116 43.54 -5.59 -7.16
C ILE A 116 44.25 -5.58 -8.52
N ILE A 117 44.57 -4.39 -9.05
CA ILE A 117 45.26 -4.24 -10.33
C ILE A 117 46.62 -4.96 -10.31
N ILE A 118 47.41 -4.76 -9.24
CA ILE A 118 48.71 -5.41 -9.09
C ILE A 118 48.56 -6.93 -9.03
N ILE A 119 47.59 -7.45 -8.27
CA ILE A 119 47.33 -8.89 -8.17
C ILE A 119 46.93 -9.45 -9.53
N THR A 120 46.04 -8.79 -10.27
CA THR A 120 45.61 -9.24 -11.60
C THR A 120 46.76 -9.24 -12.61
N SER A 121 47.65 -8.25 -12.55
CA SER A 121 48.83 -8.20 -13.41
C SER A 121 49.83 -9.32 -13.10
N ILE A 122 50.06 -9.64 -11.81
CA ILE A 122 50.94 -10.73 -11.41
C ILE A 122 50.37 -12.08 -11.85
N VAL A 123 49.06 -12.27 -11.68
CA VAL A 123 48.37 -13.50 -12.09
C VAL A 123 48.46 -13.71 -13.59
N ALA A 124 48.30 -12.66 -14.41
CA ALA A 124 48.48 -12.74 -15.86
C ALA A 124 49.91 -13.19 -16.25
N LEU A 125 50.95 -12.62 -15.62
CA LEU A 125 52.33 -13.02 -15.88
C LEU A 125 52.63 -14.47 -15.49
N ILE A 126 52.03 -14.96 -14.41
CA ILE A 126 52.15 -16.36 -14.00
C ILE A 126 51.48 -17.27 -15.04
N PHE A 127 50.29 -16.93 -15.53
CA PHE A 127 49.60 -17.73 -16.55
C PHE A 127 50.36 -17.78 -17.88
N ASP A 128 51.00 -16.67 -18.28
CA ASP A 128 51.87 -16.62 -19.45
C ASP A 128 53.12 -17.49 -19.26
N TYR A 129 53.72 -17.47 -18.06
CA TYR A 129 54.89 -18.29 -17.73
C TYR A 129 54.59 -19.80 -17.78
N PHE A 130 53.39 -20.20 -17.36
CA PHE A 130 52.95 -21.61 -17.42
C PHE A 130 52.46 -22.04 -18.82
N GLY A 131 52.47 -21.15 -19.83
CA GLY A 131 52.12 -21.50 -21.22
C GLY A 131 50.65 -21.83 -21.44
N ILE A 132 49.77 -21.40 -20.54
CA ILE A 132 48.31 -21.67 -20.57
C ILE A 132 47.58 -20.64 -21.46
N SER A 133 48.31 -19.73 -22.12
CA SER A 133 47.77 -18.65 -22.96
C SER A 133 46.80 -19.12 -24.05
N GLN A 134 46.90 -20.36 -24.51
CA GLN A 134 46.01 -20.92 -25.54
C GLN A 134 44.59 -21.24 -25.04
N TYR A 135 44.35 -21.31 -23.72
CA TYR A 135 43.04 -21.63 -23.15
C TYR A 135 42.17 -20.40 -22.87
N ILE A 136 42.74 -19.19 -22.92
CA ILE A 136 42.00 -17.92 -22.75
C ILE A 136 41.44 -17.44 -24.10
N TYR A 137 42.17 -17.65 -25.20
CA TYR A 137 41.80 -17.11 -26.51
C TYR A 137 40.98 -18.04 -27.42
N LEU A 138 40.87 -19.35 -27.12
CA LEU A 138 40.14 -20.29 -27.98
C LEU A 138 38.64 -20.44 -27.66
N SER A 139 38.13 -19.79 -26.62
CA SER A 139 36.69 -19.67 -26.45
C SER A 139 36.25 -18.33 -27.03
N LEU A 140 35.56 -18.36 -28.17
CA LEU A 140 34.86 -17.18 -28.71
C LEU A 140 33.85 -16.57 -27.70
N ASN A 141 33.57 -17.27 -26.59
CA ASN A 141 32.82 -16.77 -25.44
C ASN A 141 33.63 -15.78 -24.57
N GLY A 142 34.96 -15.82 -24.57
CA GLY A 142 35.82 -14.94 -23.75
C GLY A 142 35.85 -13.49 -24.23
N VAL A 143 35.83 -13.26 -25.54
CA VAL A 143 35.83 -11.89 -26.13
C VAL A 143 34.47 -11.20 -25.93
N ILE A 144 33.36 -11.95 -25.94
CA ILE A 144 32.02 -11.44 -25.66
C ILE A 144 31.88 -11.10 -24.16
N PHE A 145 32.51 -11.89 -23.28
CA PHE A 145 32.48 -11.66 -21.83
C PHE A 145 33.45 -10.58 -21.33
N GLU A 146 34.58 -10.30 -21.99
CA GLU A 146 35.52 -9.24 -21.57
C GLU A 146 34.89 -7.84 -21.67
N TYR A 147 34.21 -7.53 -22.78
CA TYR A 147 33.47 -6.28 -22.87
C TYR A 147 32.22 -6.30 -22.00
N ALA A 148 31.60 -7.46 -21.74
CA ALA A 148 30.46 -7.55 -20.84
C ALA A 148 30.85 -7.26 -19.38
N PHE A 149 31.97 -7.78 -18.87
CA PHE A 149 32.42 -7.46 -17.51
C PHE A 149 32.90 -6.02 -17.40
N GLN A 150 33.67 -5.51 -18.36
CA GLN A 150 34.11 -4.12 -18.35
C GLN A 150 32.92 -3.15 -18.52
N SER A 151 31.94 -3.45 -19.37
CA SER A 151 30.70 -2.66 -19.52
C SER A 151 29.76 -2.84 -18.34
N PHE A 152 29.71 -4.01 -17.69
CA PHE A 152 28.95 -4.22 -16.46
C PHE A 152 29.55 -3.40 -15.31
N PHE A 153 30.87 -3.45 -15.12
CA PHE A 153 31.57 -2.62 -14.15
C PHE A 153 31.45 -1.12 -14.46
N SER A 154 31.60 -0.68 -15.71
CA SER A 154 31.45 0.74 -16.06
C SER A 154 30.00 1.24 -16.07
N SER A 155 29.01 0.39 -16.36
CA SER A 155 27.58 0.73 -16.24
C SER A 155 27.16 0.97 -14.78
N LEU A 156 27.77 0.27 -13.82
CA LEU A 156 27.57 0.52 -12.40
C LEU A 156 28.03 1.93 -11.97
N PHE A 157 28.99 2.54 -12.68
CA PHE A 157 29.48 3.90 -12.43
C PHE A 157 28.64 4.99 -13.13
N ILE A 158 27.96 4.68 -14.25
CA ILE A 158 27.12 5.65 -14.96
C ILE A 158 25.88 6.02 -14.12
N SER A 159 25.33 5.09 -13.35
CA SER A 159 24.18 5.36 -12.47
C SER A 159 24.47 6.28 -11.28
N PHE A 160 25.74 6.62 -11.00
CA PHE A 160 26.13 7.50 -9.90
C PHE A 160 26.25 8.98 -10.29
N SER A 161 26.13 9.32 -11.58
CA SER A 161 26.31 10.70 -12.06
C SER A 161 25.00 11.50 -12.21
N SER A 162 23.83 10.90 -11.98
CA SER A 162 22.54 11.60 -12.00
C SER A 162 21.93 11.70 -10.60
N SER A 163 22.46 12.57 -9.76
CA SER A 163 21.79 13.15 -8.58
C SER A 163 22.41 14.49 -8.25
#